data_AF-A0A8F6XKB1-F1
#
_entry.id   AF-A0A8F6XKB1-F1
#
_cell.length_a   1.000
_cell.length_b   1.000
_cell.length_c   1.000
_cell.angle_alpha   90.00
_cell.angle_beta   90.00
_cell.angle_gamma   90.00
#
_symmetry.space_group_name_H-M   'P 1'
#
loop_
_entity.id
_entity.type
_entity.pdbx_description
1 polymer ?
#
loop_
_entity_poly.entity_id
_entity_poly.type
_entity_poly.pdbx_seq_one_letter_code
_entity_poly.pdbx_strand_id
1 'polypeptide(L)'
;MATSTTSTSSIEQFPLSRYDDRNITDPILRAELRKEVMAMCESNDQNLTIYYVLPDEQYRADLVAYRVWGIEALRWVVTLAAGLEDESQGMMVGQKLKLPPATWVREMVRHFQFDGQVIGTLSIA
;
A
#
# COMPACT_ATOMS: atom_id res chain seq x y z
N MET A 1 -41.92 -0.93 -31.74
CA MET A 1 -41.35 -0.45 -30.46
C MET A 1 -40.11 -1.28 -30.18
N ALA A 2 -38.92 -0.71 -30.28
CA ALA A 2 -37.67 -1.42 -30.07
C ALA A 2 -37.28 -1.29 -28.59
N THR A 3 -37.27 -2.41 -27.87
CA THR A 3 -36.76 -2.52 -26.50
C THR A 3 -35.25 -2.68 -26.56
N SER A 4 -34.51 -1.61 -26.33
CA SER A 4 -33.05 -1.66 -26.17
C SER A 4 -32.73 -2.25 -24.80
N THR A 5 -32.34 -3.52 -24.77
CA THR A 5 -31.73 -4.15 -23.58
C THR A 5 -30.29 -3.65 -23.47
N THR A 6 -30.04 -2.68 -22.59
CA THR A 6 -28.67 -2.31 -22.20
C THR A 6 -28.08 -3.45 -21.37
N SER A 7 -27.28 -4.29 -22.01
CA SER A 7 -26.43 -5.26 -21.31
C SER A 7 -25.32 -4.48 -20.61
N THR A 8 -25.39 -4.42 -19.28
CA THR A 8 -24.29 -3.97 -18.43
C THR A 8 -23.12 -4.91 -18.65
N SER A 9 -22.17 -4.51 -19.49
CA SER A 9 -20.91 -5.20 -19.68
C SER A 9 -20.20 -5.30 -18.33
N SER A 10 -19.94 -6.53 -17.93
CA SER A 10 -19.11 -6.89 -16.78
C SER A 10 -17.80 -6.11 -16.91
N ILE A 11 -17.45 -5.32 -15.90
CA ILE A 11 -16.16 -4.63 -15.85
C ILE A 11 -15.09 -5.71 -15.97
N GLU A 12 -14.29 -5.67 -17.03
CA GLU A 12 -13.10 -6.50 -17.16
C GLU A 12 -12.20 -6.19 -15.95
N GLN A 13 -12.22 -7.09 -14.97
CA GLN A 13 -11.36 -6.97 -13.79
C GLN A 13 -9.94 -7.31 -14.25
N PHE A 14 -9.17 -6.28 -14.60
CA PHE A 14 -7.73 -6.43 -14.72
C PHE A 14 -7.20 -6.97 -13.39
N PRO A 15 -6.38 -8.04 -13.39
CA PRO A 15 -5.84 -8.58 -12.15
C PRO A 15 -5.02 -7.50 -11.45
N LEU A 16 -5.46 -7.09 -10.27
CA LEU A 16 -4.74 -6.16 -9.41
C LEU A 16 -3.36 -6.74 -9.07
N SER A 17 -2.37 -5.86 -8.91
CA SER A 17 -1.04 -6.28 -8.49
C SER A 17 -1.12 -6.94 -7.12
N ARG A 18 -0.39 -8.03 -6.88
CA ARG A 18 -0.31 -8.73 -5.59
C ARG A 18 0.15 -7.86 -4.39
N TYR A 19 0.61 -6.64 -4.65
CA TYR A 19 1.05 -5.65 -3.67
C TYR A 19 0.03 -4.54 -3.43
N ASP A 20 -1.05 -4.51 -4.20
CA ASP A 20 -2.12 -3.53 -4.06
C ASP A 20 -3.02 -3.91 -2.87
N ASP A 21 -3.34 -2.95 -2.02
CA ASP A 21 -4.20 -3.14 -0.85
C ASP A 21 -5.66 -3.36 -1.25
N ARG A 22 -6.04 -2.97 -2.47
CA ARG A 22 -7.35 -3.19 -3.08
C ARG A 22 -7.66 -4.67 -3.34
N ASN A 23 -6.66 -5.55 -3.22
CA ASN A 23 -6.89 -7.00 -3.24
C ASN A 23 -7.77 -7.47 -2.06
N ILE A 24 -7.76 -6.73 -0.95
CA ILE A 24 -8.59 -7.04 0.22
C ILE A 24 -9.97 -6.42 -0.01
N THR A 25 -10.97 -7.26 -0.25
CA THR A 25 -12.33 -6.80 -0.56
C THR A 25 -12.98 -6.07 0.62
N ASP A 26 -12.74 -6.55 1.86
CA ASP A 26 -13.30 -5.97 3.08
C ASP A 26 -12.60 -4.63 3.45
N PRO A 27 -13.34 -3.51 3.55
CA PRO A 27 -12.77 -2.23 3.96
C PRO A 27 -12.18 -2.21 5.38
N ILE A 28 -12.72 -3.02 6.30
CA ILE A 28 -12.26 -3.07 7.71
C ILE A 28 -10.89 -3.72 7.77
N LEU A 29 -10.74 -4.91 7.18
CA LEU A 29 -9.46 -5.62 7.09
C LEU A 29 -8.40 -4.79 6.35
N ARG A 30 -8.82 -4.03 5.33
CA ARG A 30 -7.91 -3.12 4.62
C ARG A 30 -7.43 -1.98 5.51
N ALA A 31 -8.30 -1.42 6.34
CA ALA A 31 -7.90 -0.39 7.30
C ALA A 31 -6.93 -0.93 8.35
N GLU A 32 -7.13 -2.17 8.81
CA GLU A 32 -6.23 -2.85 9.74
C GLU A 32 -4.85 -3.12 9.13
N LEU A 33 -4.78 -3.61 7.89
CA LEU A 33 -3.52 -3.73 7.14
C LEU A 33 -2.76 -2.39 7.14
N ARG A 34 -3.45 -1.30 6.78
CA ARG A 34 -2.82 0.03 6.71
C ARG A 34 -2.31 0.49 8.08
N LYS A 35 -3.04 0.16 9.15
CA LYS A 35 -2.61 0.43 10.53
C LYS A 35 -1.34 -0.33 10.90
N GLU A 36 -1.25 -1.62 10.55
CA GLU A 36 -0.03 -2.41 10.79
C GLU A 36 1.17 -1.91 9.98
N VAL A 37 0.93 -1.50 8.74
CA VAL A 37 1.99 -0.91 7.89
C VAL A 37 2.50 0.40 8.49
N MET A 38 1.61 1.28 8.96
CA MET A 38 2.02 2.50 9.67
C MET A 38 2.82 2.17 10.93
N ALA A 39 2.38 1.20 11.73
CA ALA A 39 3.11 0.77 12.92
C ALA A 39 4.51 0.22 12.58
N MET A 40 4.63 -0.52 11.47
CA MET A 40 5.92 -1.01 10.97
C MET A 40 6.82 0.15 10.53
N CYS A 41 6.29 1.15 9.81
CA CYS A 41 7.04 2.34 9.41
C CYS A 41 7.53 3.16 10.61
N GLU A 42 6.75 3.22 11.70
CA GLU A 42 7.14 3.89 12.94
C GLU A 42 8.18 3.10 13.75
N SER A 43 8.16 1.77 13.63
CA SER A 43 9.10 0.88 14.30
C SER A 43 10.57 1.24 13.97
N ASN A 44 11.46 0.85 14.88
CA ASN A 44 12.91 1.05 14.73
C ASN A 44 13.62 -0.24 14.32
N ASP A 45 12.91 -1.14 13.63
CA ASP A 45 13.48 -2.39 13.16
C ASP A 45 14.61 -2.13 12.16
N GLN A 46 15.68 -2.93 12.28
CA GLN A 46 16.88 -2.79 11.44
C GLN A 46 16.63 -3.10 9.95
N ASN A 47 15.51 -3.77 9.65
CA ASN A 47 15.15 -4.17 8.29
C ASN A 47 14.42 -3.08 7.49
N LEU A 48 14.14 -1.91 8.08
CA LEU A 48 13.52 -0.82 7.34
C LEU A 48 14.54 -0.11 6.44
N THR A 49 14.12 0.13 5.21
CA THR A 49 14.88 0.94 4.25
C THR A 49 14.62 2.41 4.55
N ILE A 50 15.69 3.15 4.79
CA ILE A 50 15.62 4.61 4.97
C ILE A 50 15.75 5.26 3.60
N TYR A 51 14.77 6.09 3.25
CA TYR A 51 14.74 6.82 1.99
C TYR A 51 14.45 8.31 2.23
N TYR A 52 15.02 9.18 1.41
CA TYR A 52 14.79 10.62 1.45
C TYR A 52 14.06 11.05 0.19
N VAL A 53 12.93 11.74 0.36
CA VAL A 53 12.10 12.21 -0.77
C VAL A 53 12.86 13.25 -1.59
N LEU A 54 12.97 13.02 -2.89
CA LEU A 54 13.60 13.93 -3.85
C LEU A 54 12.60 14.99 -4.38
N PRO A 55 13.07 16.12 -4.94
CA PRO A 55 12.18 17.18 -5.42
C PRO A 55 11.23 16.74 -6.55
N ASP A 56 11.65 15.80 -7.39
CA ASP A 56 10.85 15.24 -8.48
C ASP A 56 9.77 14.24 -8.01
N GLU A 57 9.84 13.84 -6.75
CA GLU A 57 8.98 12.83 -6.13
C GLU A 57 7.82 13.43 -5.33
N GLN A 58 7.77 14.76 -5.16
CA GLN A 58 6.82 15.44 -4.28
C GLN A 58 5.37 14.96 -4.42
N TYR A 59 4.89 14.80 -5.65
CA TYR A 59 3.52 14.33 -5.95
C TYR A 59 3.50 12.94 -6.59
N ARG A 60 4.59 12.18 -6.43
CA ARG A 60 4.85 10.93 -7.15
C ARG A 60 5.30 9.82 -6.21
N ALA A 61 4.39 9.39 -5.35
CA ALA A 61 4.58 8.24 -4.48
C ALA A 61 4.87 6.94 -5.27
N ASP A 62 4.34 6.84 -6.50
CA ASP A 62 4.66 5.80 -7.49
C ASP A 62 6.17 5.76 -7.82
N LEU A 63 6.78 6.92 -8.03
CA LEU A 63 8.20 7.03 -8.40
C LEU A 63 9.10 6.62 -7.24
N VAL A 64 8.76 7.02 -6.02
CA VAL A 64 9.47 6.57 -4.80
C VAL A 64 9.39 5.06 -4.68
N ALA A 65 8.19 4.49 -4.80
CA ALA A 65 8.00 3.05 -4.70
C ALA A 65 8.78 2.28 -5.77
N TYR A 66 8.84 2.81 -7.00
CA TYR A 66 9.64 2.24 -8.08
C TYR A 66 11.15 2.34 -7.80
N ARG A 67 11.65 3.46 -7.27
CA ARG A 67 13.08 3.60 -6.93
C ARG A 67 13.52 2.72 -5.77
N VAL A 68 12.65 2.50 -4.79
CA VAL A 68 12.97 1.71 -3.59
C VAL A 68 12.82 0.21 -3.83
N TRP A 69 11.73 -0.22 -4.49
CA TRP A 69 11.41 -1.65 -4.65
C TRP A 69 11.33 -2.13 -6.10
N GLY A 70 11.37 -1.22 -7.09
CA GLY A 70 11.08 -1.56 -8.49
C GLY A 70 9.60 -1.83 -8.75
N ILE A 71 8.70 -1.44 -7.83
CA ILE A 71 7.27 -1.78 -7.88
C ILE A 71 6.44 -0.52 -7.59
N GLU A 72 5.80 0.03 -8.62
CA GLU A 72 4.94 1.22 -8.50
C GLU A 72 3.65 0.98 -7.69
N ALA A 73 3.16 -0.27 -7.66
CA ALA A 73 1.93 -0.63 -6.94
C ALA A 73 2.03 -0.41 -5.41
N LEU A 74 3.25 -0.28 -4.87
CA LEU A 74 3.50 0.02 -3.45
C LEU A 74 3.41 1.52 -3.12
N ARG A 75 2.92 2.36 -4.05
CA ARG A 75 2.70 3.80 -3.83
C ARG A 75 1.89 4.10 -2.56
N TRP A 76 0.91 3.25 -2.22
CA TRP A 76 0.07 3.43 -1.03
C TRP A 76 0.84 3.24 0.27
N VAL A 77 1.90 2.43 0.27
CA VAL A 77 2.79 2.29 1.44
C VAL A 77 3.61 3.56 1.63
N VAL A 78 4.07 4.17 0.53
CA VAL A 78 4.82 5.41 0.57
C VAL A 78 3.95 6.55 1.11
N THR A 79 2.70 6.67 0.68
CA THR A 79 1.80 7.71 1.21
C THR A 79 1.53 7.54 2.69
N LEU A 80 1.31 6.31 3.16
CA LEU A 80 1.17 6.02 4.59
C LEU A 80 2.44 6.35 5.37
N ALA A 81 3.62 5.97 4.86
CA ALA A 81 4.90 6.28 5.50
C ALA A 81 5.19 7.78 5.55
N ALA A 82 4.69 8.54 4.57
CA ALA A 82 4.78 9.99 4.55
C ALA A 82 3.78 10.68 5.51
N GLY A 83 2.81 9.93 6.05
CA GLY A 83 1.75 10.44 6.91
C GLY A 83 0.64 11.17 6.14
N LEU A 84 0.45 10.83 4.86
CA LEU A 84 -0.57 11.45 4.01
C LEU A 84 -1.81 10.55 3.94
N GLU A 85 -2.99 11.16 3.99
CA GLU A 85 -4.27 10.44 3.84
C GLU A 85 -4.58 10.13 2.37
N ASP A 86 -4.09 10.98 1.46
CA ASP A 86 -4.38 10.90 0.02
C ASP A 86 -3.12 11.15 -0.81
N GLU A 87 -3.08 10.51 -1.98
CA GLU A 87 -1.99 10.62 -2.98
C GLU A 87 -1.97 11.97 -3.67
N SER A 88 -3.06 12.73 -3.62
CA SER A 88 -3.11 14.10 -4.16
C SER A 88 -2.30 15.09 -3.32
N GLN A 89 -1.98 14.74 -2.07
CA GLN A 89 -1.18 15.57 -1.18
C GLN A 89 0.30 15.45 -1.51
N GLY A 90 1.00 16.59 -1.52
CA GLY A 90 2.44 16.60 -1.77
C GLY A 90 3.22 16.13 -0.54
N MET A 91 4.12 15.16 -0.74
CA MET A 91 5.12 14.77 0.25
C MET A 91 6.13 15.90 0.50
N MET A 92 6.69 15.98 1.69
CA MET A 92 7.71 16.99 1.99
C MET A 92 9.06 16.55 1.39
N VAL A 93 9.64 17.40 0.54
CA VAL A 93 10.96 17.15 -0.06
C VAL A 93 12.02 17.09 1.04
N GLY A 94 12.89 16.08 1.00
CA GLY A 94 13.90 15.81 2.02
C GLY A 94 13.35 15.11 3.28
N GLN A 95 12.06 14.79 3.34
CA GLN A 95 11.49 14.00 4.43
C GLN A 95 12.12 12.60 4.47
N LYS A 96 12.47 12.16 5.68
CA LYS A 96 12.97 10.81 5.93
C LYS A 96 11.79 9.85 6.02
N LEU A 97 11.70 8.94 5.06
CA LEU A 97 10.76 7.84 5.06
C LEU A 97 11.46 6.58 5.56
N LYS A 98 10.78 5.83 6.42
CA LYS A 98 11.15 4.48 6.82
C LYS A 98 10.19 3.53 6.10
N LEU A 99 10.72 2.73 5.19
CA LEU A 99 9.92 1.90 4.31
C LEU A 99 10.16 0.41 4.62
N PRO A 100 9.10 -0.40 4.78
CA PRO A 100 9.23 -1.82 5.05
C PRO A 100 9.75 -2.58 3.82
N PRO A 101 10.30 -3.78 3.98
CA PRO A 101 10.66 -4.61 2.84
C PRO A 101 9.43 -5.06 2.04
N ALA A 102 9.51 -5.03 0.71
CA ALA A 102 8.39 -5.41 -0.17
C ALA A 102 7.89 -6.85 0.05
N THR A 103 8.77 -7.76 0.46
CA THR A 103 8.40 -9.14 0.81
C THR A 103 7.43 -9.19 1.98
N TRP A 104 7.67 -8.39 3.02
CA TRP A 104 6.81 -8.28 4.19
C TRP A 104 5.44 -7.71 3.82
N VAL A 105 5.39 -6.63 3.02
CA VAL A 105 4.11 -6.05 2.59
C VAL A 105 3.27 -7.07 1.82
N ARG A 106 3.90 -7.86 0.93
CA ARG A 106 3.20 -8.91 0.19
C ARG A 106 2.63 -9.98 1.10
N GLU A 107 3.37 -10.39 2.12
CA GLU A 107 2.92 -11.40 3.08
C GLU A 107 1.75 -10.88 3.89
N MET A 108 1.77 -9.60 4.31
CA MET A 108 0.65 -8.95 4.99
C MET A 108 -0.59 -8.88 4.09
N VAL A 109 -0.45 -8.42 2.84
CA VAL A 109 -1.58 -8.40 1.88
C VAL A 109 -2.18 -9.79 1.71
N ARG A 110 -1.34 -10.83 1.57
CA ARG A 110 -1.79 -12.22 1.47
C ARG A 110 -2.50 -12.66 2.75
N HIS A 111 -1.95 -12.35 3.92
CA HIS A 111 -2.53 -12.73 5.20
C HIS A 111 -3.94 -12.16 5.38
N PHE A 112 -4.11 -10.85 5.19
CA PHE A 112 -5.43 -10.22 5.29
C PHE A 112 -6.41 -10.63 4.18
N GLN A 113 -5.89 -11.05 3.02
CA GLN A 113 -6.73 -11.55 1.92
C GLN A 113 -7.33 -12.94 2.21
N PHE A 114 -6.58 -13.85 2.85
CA PHE A 114 -6.98 -15.25 3.01
C PHE A 114 -7.37 -15.63 4.45
N ASP A 115 -6.64 -15.14 5.45
CA ASP A 115 -6.83 -15.56 6.84
C ASP A 115 -7.84 -14.67 7.58
N GLY A 116 -7.98 -13.40 7.16
CA GLY A 116 -8.96 -12.45 7.72
C GLY A 116 -8.85 -12.22 9.23
N GLN A 117 -7.78 -12.72 9.86
CA GLN A 117 -7.50 -12.54 11.27
C GLN A 117 -6.61 -11.31 11.45
N VAL A 118 -7.07 -10.39 12.29
CA VAL A 118 -6.23 -9.32 12.82
C VAL A 118 -5.16 -10.00 13.66
N ILE A 119 -3.90 -9.95 13.25
CA ILE A 119 -2.83 -10.47 14.11
C ILE A 119 -2.67 -9.48 15.25
N GLY A 120 -3.39 -9.74 16.34
CA GLY A 120 -2.96 -9.32 17.65
C GLY A 120 -1.57 -9.88 17.88
N THR A 121 -0.56 -9.04 17.69
CA THR A 121 0.85 -9.28 18.03
C THR A 121 1.44 -10.54 17.40
N LEU A 122 2.19 -10.38 16.30
CA LEU A 122 3.34 -11.27 16.08
C LEU A 122 4.31 -10.99 17.23
N SER A 123 4.11 -11.73 18.32
CA SER A 123 5.09 -11.93 19.38
C SER A 123 6.33 -12.49 18.72
N ILE A 124 7.29 -11.62 18.41
CA ILE A 124 8.67 -12.03 18.17
C ILE A 124 9.17 -12.49 19.54
N ALA A 125 9.25 -13.81 19.70
CA ALA A 125 9.93 -14.61 20.72
C ALA A 125 10.03 -14.06 22.15
#